data_AF-X7FBV6-F1
#
_entry.id   AF-X7FBV6-F1
#
_cell.length_a   1.000
_cell.length_b   1.000
_cell.length_c   1.000
_cell.angle_alpha   90.00
_cell.angle_beta   90.00
_cell.angle_gamma   90.00
#
_symmetry.space_group_name_H-M   'P 1'
#
loop_
_entity.id
_entity.type
_entity.pdbx_description
1 polymer ?
#
loop_
_entity_poly.entity_id
_entity_poly.type
_entity_poly.pdbx_seq_one_letter_code
_entity_poly.pdbx_strand_id
1 'polypeptide(L)'
;MTTGFFGKLPAAGDFVARGLPPGARAPLDRWLTQMLGEAAARPAAWPGAGLLAVMRAGQGTLLVAALPSRDAAGRAFPLAAV
;
A
#
# COMPACT_ATOMS: atom_id res chain seq x y z
N MET A 1 16.52 0.21 10.68
CA MET A 1 15.63 0.29 9.51
C MET A 1 14.32 -0.33 9.95
N THR A 2 13.25 0.45 10.10
CA THR A 2 11.97 -0.08 10.59
C THR A 2 11.11 -0.41 9.39
N THR A 3 10.57 -1.64 9.33
CA THR A 3 9.55 -1.99 8.34
C THR A 3 8.19 -1.48 8.82
N GLY A 4 7.43 -0.86 7.92
CA GLY A 4 6.09 -0.37 8.17
C GLY A 4 5.11 -0.79 7.09
N PHE A 5 3.84 -0.47 7.25
CA PHE A 5 2.85 -0.70 6.21
C PHE A 5 1.73 0.33 6.22
N PHE A 6 1.08 0.47 5.06
CA PHE A 6 -0.10 1.29 4.83
C PHE A 6 -1.08 0.57 3.91
N GLY A 7 -2.38 0.71 4.17
CA GLY A 7 -3.43 0.28 3.25
C GLY A 7 -4.60 -0.35 3.98
N LYS A 8 -5.26 -1.31 3.33
CA LYS A 8 -6.40 -2.05 3.91
C LYS A 8 -6.04 -3.45 4.35
N LEU A 9 -6.64 -3.89 5.44
CA LEU A 9 -6.54 -5.23 5.99
C LEU A 9 -7.94 -5.82 6.17
N PRO A 10 -8.17 -7.11 5.89
CA PRO A 10 -9.48 -7.73 6.05
C PRO A 10 -10.06 -7.64 7.48
N ALA A 11 -9.19 -7.53 8.49
CA ALA A 11 -9.58 -7.42 9.90
C ALA A 11 -9.82 -5.98 10.38
N ALA A 12 -9.63 -4.97 9.52
CA ALA A 12 -9.79 -3.56 9.87
C ALA A 12 -10.94 -2.93 9.08
N GLY A 13 -11.69 -2.01 9.71
CA GLY A 13 -12.81 -1.30 9.08
C GLY A 13 -12.40 -0.04 8.31
N ASP A 14 -11.13 0.35 8.30
CA ASP A 14 -10.62 1.51 7.56
C ASP A 14 -9.11 1.34 7.29
N PHE A 15 -8.48 2.36 6.70
CA PHE A 15 -7.04 2.40 6.46
C PHE A 15 -6.23 2.19 7.76
N VAL A 16 -5.19 1.35 7.65
CA VAL A 16 -4.23 1.10 8.72
C VAL A 16 -2.87 1.62 8.29
N ALA A 17 -2.21 2.36 9.18
CA ALA A 17 -0.82 2.78 9.03
C ALA A 17 -0.05 2.39 10.30
N ARG A 18 1.02 1.60 10.19
CA ARG A 18 1.86 1.21 11.33
C ARG A 18 3.32 1.16 10.93
N GLY A 19 4.21 1.65 11.81
CA GLY A 19 5.66 1.55 11.63
C GLY A 19 6.24 2.31 10.44
N LEU A 20 5.45 3.16 9.77
CA LEU A 20 5.91 3.91 8.61
C LEU A 20 6.98 4.94 9.02
N PRO A 21 8.07 5.06 8.25
CA PRO A 21 9.03 6.15 8.46
C PRO A 21 8.37 7.53 8.39
N PRO A 22 8.88 8.54 9.11
CA PRO A 22 8.39 9.91 9.03
C PRO A 22 8.34 10.40 7.57
N GLY A 23 7.20 10.96 7.16
CA GLY A 23 7.00 11.47 5.80
C GLY A 23 6.73 10.41 4.72
N ALA A 24 6.73 9.11 5.04
CA ALA A 24 6.47 8.03 4.07
C ALA A 24 4.99 7.91 3.67
N ARG A 25 4.06 8.21 4.59
CA ARG A 25 2.63 7.93 4.40
C ARG A 25 2.04 8.66 3.19
N ALA A 26 2.22 9.98 3.09
CA ALA A 26 1.60 10.79 2.04
C ALA A 26 2.03 10.39 0.61
N PRO A 27 3.33 10.23 0.30
CA PRO A 27 3.75 9.80 -1.04
C PRO A 27 3.32 8.35 -1.34
N LEU A 28 3.36 7.46 -0.34
CA LEU A 28 2.90 6.07 -0.50
C LEU A 28 1.40 6.03 -0.82
N ASP A 29 0.57 6.72 -0.05
CA ASP A 29 -0.88 6.80 -0.25
C ASP A 29 -1.23 7.35 -1.64
N ARG A 30 -0.58 8.45 -2.05
CA ARG A 30 -0.76 9.03 -3.37
C ARG A 30 -0.45 8.02 -4.47
N TRP A 31 0.68 7.32 -4.37
CA TRP A 31 1.08 6.33 -5.37
C TRP A 31 0.11 5.14 -5.41
N LEU A 32 -0.30 4.61 -4.26
CA LEU A 32 -1.30 3.53 -4.20
C LEU A 32 -2.62 3.96 -4.82
N THR A 33 -3.11 5.15 -4.48
CA THR A 33 -4.38 5.68 -4.98
C THR A 33 -4.33 5.88 -6.50
N GLN A 34 -3.29 6.54 -7.01
CA GLN A 34 -3.19 6.92 -8.42
C GLN A 34 -2.85 5.75 -9.35
N MET A 35 -1.95 4.86 -8.91
CA MET A 35 -1.45 3.79 -9.78
C MET A 35 -2.19 2.48 -9.59
N LEU A 36 -2.63 2.17 -8.38
CA LEU A 36 -3.07 0.82 -7.99
C LEU A 36 -4.50 0.76 -7.46
N GLY A 37 -5.15 1.91 -7.21
CA GLY A 37 -6.49 1.98 -6.63
C GLY A 37 -7.53 1.24 -7.46
N GLU A 38 -7.57 1.48 -8.77
CA GLU A 38 -8.48 0.79 -9.68
C GLU A 38 -8.14 -0.70 -9.81
N ALA A 39 -6.86 -1.02 -9.91
CA ALA A 39 -6.39 -2.40 -10.04
C ALA A 39 -6.74 -3.22 -8.78
N ALA A 40 -6.78 -2.62 -7.59
CA ALA A 40 -7.12 -3.31 -6.34
C ALA A 40 -8.53 -3.94 -6.38
N ALA A 41 -9.47 -3.33 -7.12
CA ALA A 41 -10.80 -3.89 -7.30
C ALA A 41 -10.82 -5.08 -8.27
N ARG A 42 -9.77 -5.27 -9.08
CA ARG A 42 -9.62 -6.31 -10.11
C ARG A 42 -8.35 -7.13 -9.85
N PRO A 43 -8.36 -8.10 -8.92
CA PRO A 43 -7.16 -8.86 -8.56
C PRO A 43 -6.45 -9.54 -9.75
N ALA A 44 -7.18 -9.92 -10.80
CA ALA A 44 -6.60 -10.48 -12.03
C ALA A 44 -5.73 -9.50 -12.83
N ALA A 45 -5.85 -8.19 -12.58
CA ALA A 45 -5.00 -7.17 -13.20
C ALA A 45 -3.64 -7.01 -12.48
N TRP A 46 -3.45 -7.68 -11.34
CA TRP A 46 -2.18 -7.65 -10.61
C TRP A 46 -1.23 -8.73 -11.11
N PRO A 47 0.09 -8.48 -11.10
CA PRO A 47 1.06 -9.55 -11.23
C PRO A 47 0.88 -10.57 -10.09
N GLY A 48 1.07 -11.86 -10.38
CA GLY A 48 0.82 -12.93 -9.39
C GLY A 48 1.65 -12.83 -8.11
N ALA A 49 2.83 -12.23 -8.16
CA ALA A 49 3.70 -12.00 -7.01
C ALA A 49 3.44 -10.66 -6.29
N GLY A 50 2.46 -9.87 -6.74
CA GLY A 50 2.30 -8.47 -6.33
C GLY A 50 3.24 -7.52 -7.08
N LEU A 51 3.44 -6.34 -6.51
CA LEU A 51 4.28 -5.29 -7.09
C LEU A 51 5.41 -4.92 -6.14
N LEU A 52 6.62 -4.79 -6.69
CA LEU A 52 7.75 -4.19 -6.01
C LEU A 52 8.05 -2.85 -6.67
N ALA A 53 8.27 -1.83 -5.85
CA ALA A 53 8.59 -0.49 -6.31
C ALA A 53 9.68 0.14 -5.45
N VAL A 54 10.42 1.08 -6.02
CA VAL A 54 11.35 1.94 -5.30
C VAL A 54 10.88 3.37 -5.49
N MET A 55 10.65 4.10 -4.41
CA MET A 55 10.14 5.46 -4.49
C MET A 55 10.80 6.41 -3.50
N ARG A 56 10.87 7.69 -3.87
CA ARG A 56 11.37 8.74 -2.97
C ARG A 56 10.27 9.15 -1.99
N ALA A 57 10.63 9.27 -0.71
CA ALA A 57 9.75 9.78 0.32
C ALA A 57 10.54 10.58 1.35
N GLY A 58 10.12 11.83 1.60
CA GLY A 58 10.88 12.75 2.44
C GLY A 58 12.33 12.90 1.96
N GLN A 59 13.28 12.69 2.87
CA GLN A 59 14.73 12.73 2.59
C GLN A 59 15.30 11.35 2.18
N GLY A 60 14.46 10.32 2.03
CA GLY A 60 14.88 8.93 1.85
C GLY A 60 14.29 8.24 0.62
N THR A 61 14.61 6.95 0.51
CA THR A 61 14.05 6.03 -0.48
C THR A 61 13.32 4.91 0.25
N LEU A 62 12.15 4.53 -0.24
CA LEU A 62 11.38 3.38 0.23
C LEU A 62 11.49 2.26 -0.80
N LEU A 63 11.70 1.03 -0.31
CA LEU A 63 11.42 -0.19 -1.06
C LEU A 63 10.00 -0.62 -0.69
N VAL A 64 9.11 -0.73 -1.65
CA VAL A 64 7.68 -0.97 -1.42
C VAL A 64 7.30 -2.34 -1.97
N ALA A 65 6.63 -3.16 -1.17
CA ALA A 65 5.96 -4.37 -1.62
C ALA A 65 4.44 -4.19 -1.49
N ALA A 66 3.71 -4.25 -2.60
CA ALA A 66 2.27 -3.99 -2.66
C ALA A 66 1.50 -5.22 -3.15
N LEU A 67 0.33 -5.45 -2.54
CA LEU A 67 -0.61 -6.52 -2.87
C LEU A 67 -2.05 -5.98 -2.97
N PRO A 68 -2.93 -6.61 -3.79
CA PRO A 68 -4.35 -6.29 -3.75
C PRO A 68 -4.92 -6.67 -2.38
N SER A 69 -5.75 -5.79 -1.80
CA SER A 69 -6.37 -6.03 -0.50
C SER A 69 -7.75 -5.39 -0.40
N ARG A 70 -8.46 -5.68 0.70
CA ARG A 70 -9.80 -5.19 1.04
C ARG A 70 -9.90 -5.00 2.55
N ASP A 71 -10.76 -4.08 2.98
CA ASP A 71 -11.14 -3.96 4.40
C ASP A 71 -12.24 -4.95 4.80
N ALA A 72 -12.63 -4.95 6.06
CA ALA A 72 -13.70 -5.78 6.61
C ALA A 72 -15.07 -5.55 5.93
N ALA A 73 -15.29 -4.37 5.33
CA ALA A 73 -16.50 -4.05 4.57
C ALA A 73 -16.39 -4.42 3.07
N GLY A 74 -15.28 -5.05 2.66
CA GLY A 74 -15.04 -5.49 1.28
C GLY A 74 -14.58 -4.39 0.32
N ARG A 75 -14.39 -3.15 0.79
CA ARG A 75 -13.96 -2.03 -0.06
C ARG A 75 -12.48 -2.23 -0.43
N ALA A 76 -12.20 -2.30 -1.73
CA ALA A 76 -10.86 -2.55 -2.24
C ALA A 76 -9.93 -1.36 -2.05
N PHE A 77 -8.71 -1.64 -1.63
CA PHE A 77 -7.55 -0.75 -1.68
C PHE A 77 -6.30 -1.60 -1.42
N PRO A 78 -5.15 -1.32 -2.06
CA PRO A 78 -3.95 -2.10 -1.84
C PRO A 78 -3.48 -2.14 -0.38
N LEU A 79 -2.68 -3.14 -0.04
CA LEU A 79 -1.81 -3.11 1.13
C LEU A 79 -0.36 -2.98 0.66
N ALA A 80 0.41 -2.10 1.28
CA ALA A 80 1.82 -1.94 0.97
C ALA A 80 2.70 -1.96 2.22
N ALA A 81 3.78 -2.73 2.18
CA ALA A 81 4.85 -2.72 3.17
C ALA A 81 6.05 -1.93 2.64
N VAL A 82 6.76 -1.25 3.53
CA VAL A 82 7.97 -0.44 3.25
C VAL A 82 9.09 -0.70 4.24
#